data_AF-A0A8H5KHZ5-F1
#
_entry.id   AF-A0A8H5KHZ5-F1
#
_cell.length_a   1.000
_cell.length_b   1.000
_cell.length_c   1.000
_cell.angle_alpha   90.00
_cell.angle_beta   90.00
_cell.angle_gamma   90.00
#
_symmetry.space_group_name_H-M   'P 1'
#
loop_
_entity.id
_entity.type
_entity.pdbx_description
1 polymer ?
#
loop_
_entity_poly.entity_id
_entity_poly.type
_entity_poly.pdbx_seq_one_letter_code
_entity_poly.pdbx_strand_id
1 'polypeptide(L)'
;MGLHILAAQFLAVASSTAFLITDEGVRCRGGPTTSHAIQRQFTKGTDVTIICQIEGTNIEGNTLWDKTTFGCYVSDYYVATGASGYVTSKCRSCRPPKSNVATVNLIASFEGFRPNVYNDPTGNPTVGYGHLCDAPQCSEVKYPIPLSVVNGKKLLADDMKEFEVCITAMLNSKAKLNRNQYGALISWAFNMGCGNAESSNLVERLNNGEDPNTVVSQELPQWVYASGQRLPGLVRRRNAEVELAQKPTRRRALPKRSTHGINILCASIVTIPYTSQVSSPELDGVAVLGVLTESDVASPGFGLTYHCVQLITPAGASALDTIPFGTLWKIIGHFKSLWTPGPSLITS
;
A
#
# COMPACT_ATOMS: atom_id res chain seq x y z
N MET A 1 -5.95 -45.65 -37.63
CA MET A 1 -5.42 -44.32 -38.01
C MET A 1 -6.12 -43.29 -37.15
N GLY A 2 -5.52 -42.89 -36.03
CA GLY A 2 -6.06 -41.87 -35.13
C GLY A 2 -5.32 -40.56 -35.36
N LEU A 3 -6.03 -39.54 -35.86
CA LEU A 3 -5.48 -38.22 -36.17
C LEU A 3 -5.37 -37.42 -34.86
N HIS A 4 -4.14 -37.21 -34.35
CA HIS A 4 -3.91 -36.31 -33.22
C HIS A 4 -3.80 -34.87 -33.72
N ILE A 5 -4.83 -34.07 -33.44
CA ILE A 5 -4.84 -32.62 -33.67
C ILE A 5 -4.08 -31.98 -32.51
N LEU A 6 -2.84 -31.50 -32.75
CA LEU A 6 -2.18 -30.58 -31.83
C LEU A 6 -2.82 -29.20 -31.96
N ALA A 7 -3.56 -28.79 -30.93
CA ALA A 7 -4.01 -27.41 -30.79
C ALA A 7 -2.84 -26.54 -30.32
N ALA A 8 -2.28 -25.73 -31.23
CA ALA A 8 -1.33 -24.70 -30.86
C ALA A 8 -2.09 -23.58 -30.10
N GLN A 9 -1.83 -23.46 -28.80
CA GLN A 9 -2.32 -22.34 -28.00
C GLN A 9 -1.44 -21.12 -28.25
N PHE A 10 -1.98 -20.12 -28.95
CA PHE A 10 -1.36 -18.80 -29.04
C PHE A 10 -1.59 -18.05 -27.72
N LEU A 11 -0.50 -17.75 -27.01
CA LEU A 11 -0.52 -16.79 -25.90
C LEU A 11 -0.71 -15.39 -26.48
N ALA A 12 -1.86 -14.77 -26.20
CA ALA A 12 -2.08 -13.37 -26.53
C ALA A 12 -1.13 -12.49 -25.70
N VAL A 13 -0.17 -11.84 -26.35
CA VAL A 13 0.62 -10.78 -25.72
C VAL A 13 -0.27 -9.56 -25.57
N ALA A 14 -0.59 -9.16 -24.34
CA ALA A 14 -1.34 -7.92 -24.09
C ALA A 14 -0.54 -6.74 -24.65
N SER A 15 -1.02 -6.15 -25.75
CA SER A 15 -0.44 -4.93 -26.33
C SER A 15 -0.76 -3.76 -25.40
N SER A 16 0.20 -3.33 -24.58
CA SER A 16 0.07 -2.11 -23.81
C SER A 16 0.39 -0.92 -24.73
N THR A 17 -0.62 -0.11 -25.06
CA THR A 17 -0.44 1.08 -25.88
C THR A 17 0.55 2.04 -25.21
N ALA A 18 1.66 2.35 -25.89
CA ALA A 18 2.58 3.39 -25.50
C ALA A 18 2.09 4.75 -26.02
N PHE A 19 2.35 5.80 -25.25
CA PHE A 19 2.00 7.18 -25.56
C PHE A 19 3.27 8.04 -25.58
N LEU A 20 3.31 9.05 -26.44
CA LEU A 20 4.48 9.89 -26.62
C LEU A 20 4.52 11.03 -25.61
N ILE A 21 5.71 11.29 -25.06
CA ILE A 21 6.00 12.53 -24.34
C ILE A 21 6.06 13.70 -25.33
N THR A 22 5.32 14.78 -25.05
CA THR A 22 5.15 15.90 -25.98
C THR A 22 6.21 17.00 -25.87
N ASP A 23 6.90 17.07 -24.73
CA ASP A 23 7.86 18.12 -24.38
C ASP A 23 9.22 17.60 -23.92
N GLU A 24 10.21 18.47 -23.98
CA GLU A 24 11.58 18.17 -23.57
C GLU A 24 11.73 18.32 -22.05
N GLY A 25 12.48 17.41 -21.42
CA GLY A 25 12.77 17.52 -19.99
C GLY A 25 11.57 17.26 -19.07
N VAL A 26 10.58 16.49 -19.49
CA VAL A 26 9.38 16.20 -18.70
C VAL A 26 9.72 15.37 -17.47
N ARG A 27 9.33 15.85 -16.29
CA ARG A 27 9.70 15.26 -14.99
C ARG A 27 8.71 14.19 -14.56
N CYS A 28 9.18 12.95 -14.45
CA CYS A 28 8.45 11.84 -13.86
C CYS A 28 8.70 11.78 -12.35
N ARG A 29 7.64 11.85 -11.56
CA ARG A 29 7.70 12.09 -10.11
C ARG A 29 7.19 10.91 -9.30
N GLY A 30 7.53 10.86 -8.01
CA GLY A 30 7.07 9.78 -7.12
C GLY A 30 5.55 9.74 -6.86
N GLY A 31 4.82 10.80 -7.20
CA GLY A 31 3.38 10.93 -7.01
C GLY A 31 2.78 12.01 -7.92
N PRO A 32 1.44 12.14 -7.96
CA PRO A 32 0.73 13.02 -8.88
C PRO A 32 0.74 14.50 -8.43
N THR A 33 1.88 15.00 -7.96
CA THR A 33 2.05 16.42 -7.60
C THR A 33 3.42 16.91 -8.02
N THR A 34 3.57 18.22 -8.19
CA THR A 34 4.86 18.85 -8.55
C THR A 34 5.88 18.87 -7.41
N SER A 35 5.44 18.63 -6.18
CA SER A 35 6.27 18.58 -4.97
C SER A 35 6.95 17.22 -4.76
N HIS A 36 6.41 16.13 -5.34
CA HIS A 36 7.06 14.81 -5.27
C HIS A 36 8.43 14.83 -5.97
N ALA A 37 9.38 14.10 -5.39
CA ALA A 37 10.74 13.94 -5.92
C ALA A 37 10.73 13.48 -7.38
N ILE A 38 11.59 14.10 -8.19
CA ILE A 38 11.83 13.71 -9.58
C ILE A 38 12.57 12.38 -9.55
N GLN A 39 11.94 11.33 -10.07
CA GLN A 39 12.56 10.01 -10.17
C GLN A 39 13.25 9.81 -11.52
N ARG A 40 12.74 10.49 -12.55
CA ARG A 40 13.24 10.41 -13.92
C ARG A 40 12.87 11.68 -14.67
N GLN A 41 13.62 11.96 -15.73
CA GLN A 41 13.26 12.95 -16.74
C GLN A 41 13.16 12.25 -18.11
N PHE A 42 12.17 12.65 -18.91
CA PHE A 42 11.95 12.16 -20.26
C PHE A 42 12.32 13.24 -21.29
N THR A 43 12.84 12.80 -22.43
CA THR A 43 13.03 13.66 -23.60
C THR A 43 11.78 13.60 -24.48
N LYS A 44 11.58 14.61 -25.32
CA LYS A 44 10.45 14.64 -26.25
C LYS A 44 10.45 13.41 -27.17
N GLY A 45 9.27 12.86 -27.43
CA GLY A 45 9.09 11.66 -28.27
C GLY A 45 9.39 10.34 -27.56
N THR A 46 9.70 10.35 -26.26
CA THR A 46 9.83 9.10 -25.50
C THR A 46 8.48 8.39 -25.40
N ASP A 47 8.45 7.09 -25.66
CA ASP A 47 7.29 6.25 -25.41
C ASP A 47 7.15 5.90 -23.93
N VAL A 48 5.96 6.16 -23.38
CA VAL A 48 5.57 5.79 -22.02
C VAL A 48 4.29 4.97 -22.03
N THR A 49 4.29 3.84 -21.33
CA THR A 49 3.08 3.04 -21.12
C THR A 49 2.41 3.45 -19.82
N ILE A 50 1.11 3.77 -19.89
CA ILE A 50 0.31 4.19 -18.73
C ILE A 50 -0.32 2.96 -18.07
N ILE A 51 0.03 2.72 -16.80
CA ILE A 51 -0.57 1.67 -15.96
C ILE A 51 -1.96 2.11 -15.51
N CYS A 52 -2.08 3.36 -15.04
CA CYS A 52 -3.29 3.90 -14.47
C CYS A 52 -3.24 5.43 -14.38
N GLN A 53 -4.40 6.06 -14.17
CA GLN A 53 -4.52 7.53 -14.12
C GLN A 53 -5.14 8.02 -12.81
N ILE A 54 -4.69 9.15 -12.30
CA ILE A 54 -5.18 9.75 -11.04
C ILE A 54 -5.21 11.27 -11.13
N GLU A 55 -6.12 11.89 -10.39
CA GLU A 55 -6.10 13.34 -10.22
C GLU A 55 -4.95 13.78 -9.29
N GLY A 56 -4.44 14.98 -9.54
CA GLY A 56 -3.27 15.53 -8.90
C GLY A 56 -3.20 17.05 -9.03
N THR A 57 -2.01 17.61 -8.78
CA THR A 57 -1.77 19.05 -8.94
C THR A 57 -2.08 19.48 -10.38
N ASN A 58 -2.78 20.59 -10.54
CA ASN A 58 -3.10 21.16 -11.84
C ASN A 58 -1.81 21.65 -12.54
N ILE A 59 -1.60 21.20 -13.78
CA ILE A 59 -0.53 21.65 -14.68
C ILE A 59 -1.20 22.18 -15.95
N GLU A 60 -1.07 23.49 -16.18
CA GLU A 60 -1.58 24.16 -17.39
C GLU A 60 -3.06 23.82 -17.71
N GLY A 61 -3.89 23.73 -16.67
CA GLY A 61 -5.32 23.40 -16.78
C GLY A 61 -5.65 21.91 -16.71
N ASN A 62 -4.66 21.01 -16.67
CA ASN A 62 -4.87 19.56 -16.59
C ASN A 62 -4.55 19.03 -15.18
N THR A 63 -5.51 18.34 -14.54
CA THR A 63 -5.35 17.73 -13.21
C THR A 63 -5.02 16.25 -13.26
N LEU A 64 -4.97 15.63 -14.44
CA LEU A 64 -4.74 14.22 -14.63
C LEU A 64 -3.24 13.90 -14.64
N TRP A 65 -2.89 12.80 -13.99
CA TRP A 65 -1.52 12.29 -13.89
C TRP A 65 -1.48 10.81 -14.23
N ASP A 66 -0.50 10.45 -15.05
CA ASP A 66 -0.26 9.13 -15.61
C ASP A 66 0.79 8.38 -14.83
N LYS A 67 0.40 7.27 -14.19
CA LYS A 67 1.37 6.34 -13.62
C LYS A 67 1.98 5.51 -14.74
N THR A 68 3.26 5.67 -14.99
CA THR A 68 3.98 4.95 -16.05
C THR A 68 4.46 3.58 -15.60
N THR A 69 4.84 2.73 -16.55
CA THR A 69 5.55 1.45 -16.32
C THR A 69 6.90 1.62 -15.63
N PHE A 70 7.47 2.83 -15.64
CA PHE A 70 8.67 3.18 -14.89
C PHE A 70 8.41 3.43 -13.39
N GLY A 71 7.17 3.29 -12.92
CA GLY A 71 6.81 3.39 -11.51
C GLY A 71 6.66 4.83 -10.99
N CYS A 72 6.72 5.82 -11.87
CA CYS A 72 6.60 7.25 -11.57
C CYS A 72 5.42 7.88 -12.33
N TYR A 73 5.01 9.07 -11.90
CA TYR A 73 3.87 9.81 -12.40
C TYR A 73 4.31 10.98 -13.29
N VAL A 74 3.68 11.12 -14.46
CA VAL A 74 3.84 12.27 -15.35
C VAL A 74 2.49 12.99 -15.43
N SER A 75 2.47 14.31 -15.53
CA SER A 75 1.20 15.00 -15.81
C SER A 75 0.73 14.64 -17.21
N ASP A 76 -0.54 14.28 -17.35
CA ASP A 76 -1.18 13.93 -18.63
C ASP A 76 -1.08 15.10 -19.65
N TYR A 77 -0.92 16.34 -19.18
CA TYR A 77 -0.59 17.49 -20.03
C TYR A 77 0.61 17.25 -20.97
N TYR A 78 1.61 16.48 -20.52
CA TYR A 78 2.83 16.19 -21.28
C TYR A 78 2.81 14.85 -22.01
N VAL A 79 1.67 14.16 -22.04
CA VAL A 79 1.53 12.83 -22.65
C VAL A 79 0.48 12.90 -23.74
N ALA A 80 0.83 12.44 -24.95
CA ALA A 80 -0.07 12.47 -26.11
C ALA A 80 -1.15 11.37 -26.03
N THR A 81 -2.01 11.41 -25.01
CA THR A 81 -3.09 10.45 -24.79
C THR A 81 -4.27 10.64 -25.75
N GLY A 82 -4.41 11.85 -26.31
CA GLY A 82 -5.46 12.19 -27.28
C GLY A 82 -6.86 12.34 -26.65
N ALA A 83 -6.95 12.38 -25.32
CA ALA A 83 -8.20 12.56 -24.59
C ALA A 83 -8.04 13.61 -23.47
N SER A 84 -9.12 14.33 -23.16
CA SER A 84 -9.20 15.23 -22.00
C SER A 84 -9.62 14.52 -20.71
N GLY A 85 -9.65 13.19 -20.73
CA GLY A 85 -10.12 12.35 -19.63
C GLY A 85 -9.36 11.03 -19.57
N TYR A 86 -9.81 10.14 -18.70
CA TYR A 86 -9.14 8.87 -18.44
C TYR A 86 -9.11 7.97 -19.69
N VAL A 87 -7.91 7.63 -20.18
CA VAL A 87 -7.66 6.65 -21.26
C VAL A 87 -7.40 5.24 -20.74
N THR A 88 -7.15 5.09 -19.43
CA THR A 88 -6.99 3.80 -18.77
C THR A 88 -7.67 3.80 -17.40
N SER A 89 -7.65 2.65 -16.71
CA SER A 89 -8.22 2.50 -15.38
C SER A 89 -7.68 3.58 -14.43
N LYS A 90 -8.56 4.08 -13.55
CA LYS A 90 -8.10 4.95 -12.47
C LYS A 90 -7.09 4.19 -11.63
N CYS A 91 -6.00 4.83 -11.24
CA CYS A 91 -5.09 4.26 -10.28
C CYS A 91 -5.92 3.84 -9.09
N ARG A 92 -5.76 2.58 -8.68
CA ARG A 92 -6.21 2.16 -7.37
C ARG A 92 -5.59 3.17 -6.42
N SER A 93 -6.41 4.05 -5.86
CA SER A 93 -5.92 4.99 -4.86
C SER A 93 -5.13 4.14 -3.88
N CYS A 94 -3.91 4.57 -3.57
CA CYS A 94 -3.16 3.94 -2.50
C CYS A 94 -4.02 4.13 -1.26
N ARG A 95 -4.96 3.20 -0.99
CA ARG A 95 -5.85 3.31 0.16
C ARG A 95 -4.92 3.36 1.34
N PRO A 96 -4.80 4.52 2.00
CA PRO A 96 -3.78 4.71 2.98
C PRO A 96 -4.09 3.75 4.14
N PRO A 97 -3.07 3.26 4.85
CA PRO A 97 -3.30 2.47 6.02
C PRO A 97 -4.15 3.27 7.01
N LYS A 98 -5.34 2.79 7.39
CA LYS A 98 -6.20 3.51 8.37
C LYS A 98 -5.53 3.61 9.75
N SER A 99 -5.52 4.79 10.35
CA SER A 99 -5.01 5.05 11.70
C SER A 99 -5.67 4.16 12.75
N ASN A 100 -4.94 3.83 13.82
CA ASN A 100 -5.49 3.03 14.90
C ASN A 100 -6.20 3.90 15.95
N VAL A 101 -6.88 3.25 16.89
CA VAL A 101 -7.61 3.95 17.98
C VAL A 101 -6.67 4.78 18.86
N ALA A 102 -5.41 4.35 19.04
CA ALA A 102 -4.44 5.10 19.81
C ALA A 102 -4.10 6.46 19.15
N THR A 103 -4.00 6.50 17.82
CA THR A 103 -3.83 7.75 17.07
C THR A 103 -5.02 8.69 17.24
N VAL A 104 -6.25 8.19 17.10
CA VAL A 104 -7.47 9.00 17.28
C VAL A 104 -7.52 9.58 18.69
N ASN A 105 -7.20 8.77 19.70
CA ASN A 105 -7.18 9.21 21.09
C ASN A 105 -6.08 10.25 21.37
N LEU A 106 -4.91 10.10 20.74
CA LEU A 106 -3.81 11.05 20.87
C LEU A 106 -4.20 12.42 20.32
N ILE A 107 -4.75 12.48 19.11
CA ILE A 107 -5.18 13.75 18.51
C ILE A 107 -6.32 14.36 19.34
N ALA A 108 -7.32 13.55 19.70
CA ALA A 108 -8.44 14.00 20.52
C ALA A 108 -8.01 14.61 21.86
N SER A 109 -6.89 14.18 22.47
CA SER A 109 -6.42 14.77 23.73
C SER A 109 -5.78 16.16 23.55
N PHE A 110 -5.52 16.61 22.32
CA PHE A 110 -4.98 17.94 22.03
C PHE A 110 -6.00 18.92 21.44
N GLU A 111 -7.03 18.44 20.71
CA GLU A 111 -7.97 19.31 20.00
C GLU A 111 -9.14 19.85 20.88
N GLY A 112 -9.44 19.20 22.00
CA GLY A 112 -10.58 19.56 22.86
C GLY A 112 -11.95 19.19 22.23
N PHE A 113 -12.93 18.81 23.06
CA PHE A 113 -14.23 18.33 22.57
C PHE A 113 -15.35 19.35 22.80
N ARG A 114 -16.10 19.68 21.74
CA ARG A 114 -17.30 20.53 21.80
C ARG A 114 -18.48 19.79 21.16
N PRO A 115 -19.51 19.40 21.95
CA PRO A 115 -20.61 18.60 21.41
C PRO A 115 -21.55 19.41 20.51
N ASN A 116 -21.67 20.72 20.74
CA ASN A 116 -22.50 21.63 19.94
C ASN A 116 -21.64 22.43 18.95
N VAL A 117 -22.27 22.86 17.86
CA VAL A 117 -21.67 23.82 16.92
C VAL A 117 -21.34 25.11 17.66
N TYR A 118 -20.15 25.65 17.43
CA TYR A 118 -19.68 26.92 17.96
C TYR A 118 -18.92 27.68 16.87
N ASN A 119 -18.78 29.00 17.01
CA ASN A 119 -17.89 29.76 16.15
C ASN A 119 -16.47 29.74 16.73
N ASP A 120 -15.49 29.35 15.93
CA ASP A 120 -14.07 29.42 16.29
C ASP A 120 -13.60 30.90 16.46
N PRO A 121 -12.36 31.16 16.90
CA PRO A 121 -11.85 32.53 17.04
C PRO A 121 -11.85 33.35 15.74
N THR A 122 -11.94 32.71 14.58
CA THR A 122 -12.04 33.35 13.26
C THR A 122 -13.49 33.50 12.76
N GLY A 123 -14.47 33.07 13.56
CA GLY A 123 -15.90 33.21 13.27
C GLY A 123 -16.51 32.03 12.52
N ASN A 124 -15.78 30.95 12.25
CA ASN A 124 -16.27 29.85 11.43
C ASN A 124 -17.00 28.77 12.25
N PRO A 125 -18.11 28.20 11.74
CA PRO A 125 -18.85 27.15 12.42
C PRO A 125 -17.98 25.90 12.56
N THR A 126 -17.85 25.40 13.79
CA THR A 126 -16.97 24.30 14.16
C THR A 126 -17.67 23.37 15.16
N VAL A 127 -17.39 22.06 15.11
CA VAL A 127 -17.96 21.08 16.04
C VAL A 127 -16.98 19.95 16.38
N GLY A 128 -17.22 19.21 17.46
CA GLY A 128 -16.45 18.02 17.82
C GLY A 128 -15.03 18.34 18.26
N TYR A 129 -14.04 17.73 17.59
CA TYR A 129 -12.61 17.95 17.83
C TYR A 129 -12.03 18.88 16.76
N GLY A 130 -12.59 20.08 16.66
CA GLY A 130 -12.13 21.10 15.71
C GLY A 130 -12.52 20.86 14.25
N HIS A 131 -13.61 20.12 13.98
CA HIS A 131 -14.12 19.93 12.62
C HIS A 131 -14.73 21.26 12.14
N LEU A 132 -14.12 21.86 11.11
CA LEU A 132 -14.62 23.05 10.43
C LEU A 132 -15.78 22.65 9.51
N CYS A 133 -16.93 23.28 9.69
CA CYS A 133 -18.15 22.93 8.97
C CYS A 133 -18.26 23.65 7.63
N ASP A 134 -18.71 22.94 6.61
CA ASP A 134 -18.92 23.48 5.26
C ASP A 134 -20.20 24.32 5.15
N ALA A 135 -21.15 24.12 6.08
CA ALA A 135 -22.41 24.83 6.13
C ALA A 135 -22.75 25.31 7.55
N PRO A 136 -23.62 26.33 7.68
CA PRO A 136 -24.18 26.70 8.98
C PRO A 136 -24.82 25.49 9.66
N GLN A 137 -24.62 25.38 10.98
CA GLN A 137 -25.11 24.24 11.79
C GLN A 137 -24.52 22.86 11.40
N CYS A 138 -23.50 22.80 10.54
CA CYS A 138 -22.76 21.57 10.21
C CYS A 138 -23.67 20.46 9.65
N SER A 139 -24.60 20.80 8.77
CA SER A 139 -25.59 19.87 8.20
C SER A 139 -24.98 18.70 7.41
N GLU A 140 -23.75 18.85 6.93
CA GLU A 140 -22.93 17.83 6.26
C GLU A 140 -22.40 16.75 7.22
N VAL A 141 -22.37 17.04 8.53
CA VAL A 141 -21.94 16.08 9.54
C VAL A 141 -22.99 14.97 9.67
N LYS A 142 -22.62 13.77 9.23
CA LYS A 142 -23.47 12.56 9.27
C LYS A 142 -23.85 12.05 10.67
N TYR A 143 -23.38 12.70 11.73
CA TYR A 143 -23.61 12.29 13.11
C TYR A 143 -24.58 13.27 13.79
N PRO A 144 -25.50 12.79 14.65
CA PRO A 144 -26.40 13.67 15.38
C PRO A 144 -25.66 14.70 16.22
N ILE A 145 -26.08 15.97 16.12
CA ILE A 145 -25.62 17.08 16.96
C ILE A 145 -26.71 17.34 18.02
N PRO A 146 -26.38 17.41 19.33
CA PRO A 146 -25.04 17.46 19.91
C PRO A 146 -24.27 16.12 19.77
N LEU A 147 -23.00 16.20 19.39
CA LEU A 147 -22.15 15.02 19.23
C LEU A 147 -21.94 14.31 20.57
N SER A 148 -22.01 12.98 20.56
CA SER A 148 -21.40 12.18 21.63
C SER A 148 -19.88 12.14 21.45
N VAL A 149 -19.13 11.86 22.52
CA VAL A 149 -17.65 11.67 22.44
C VAL A 149 -17.28 10.60 21.41
N VAL A 150 -18.08 9.54 21.32
CA VAL A 150 -17.89 8.44 20.35
C VAL A 150 -18.08 8.95 18.92
N ASN A 151 -19.14 9.71 18.66
CA ASN A 151 -19.39 10.26 17.32
C ASN A 151 -18.36 11.34 16.97
N GLY A 152 -17.94 12.18 17.92
CA GLY A 152 -16.85 13.13 17.74
C GLY A 152 -15.55 12.45 17.35
N LYS A 153 -15.19 11.31 17.98
CA LYS A 153 -14.00 10.54 17.58
C LYS A 153 -14.14 9.89 16.21
N LYS A 154 -15.35 9.50 15.81
CA LYS A 154 -15.58 8.99 14.45
C LYS A 154 -15.44 10.09 13.41
N LEU A 155 -15.97 11.29 13.69
CA LEU A 155 -15.80 12.49 12.85
C LEU A 155 -14.31 12.84 12.73
N LEU A 156 -13.59 12.91 13.85
CA LEU A 156 -12.14 13.12 13.86
C LEU A 156 -11.40 12.07 13.01
N ALA A 157 -11.78 10.80 13.10
CA ALA A 157 -11.19 9.74 12.29
C ALA A 157 -11.53 9.86 10.79
N ASP A 158 -12.60 10.56 10.41
CA ASP A 158 -12.90 10.91 9.04
C ASP A 158 -12.04 12.09 8.57
N ASP A 159 -11.87 13.12 9.40
CA ASP A 159 -11.00 14.29 9.12
C ASP A 159 -9.54 13.89 8.95
N MET A 160 -9.09 12.88 9.71
CA MET A 160 -7.74 12.33 9.62
C MET A 160 -7.40 11.70 8.25
N LYS A 161 -8.39 11.39 7.39
CA LYS A 161 -8.15 10.69 6.13
C LYS A 161 -7.28 11.47 5.17
N GLU A 162 -7.39 12.79 5.15
CA GLU A 162 -6.53 13.63 4.30
C GLU A 162 -5.06 13.47 4.69
N PHE A 163 -4.77 13.47 5.99
CA PHE A 163 -3.42 13.28 6.51
C PHE A 163 -2.90 11.85 6.33
N GLU A 164 -3.78 10.86 6.41
CA GLU A 164 -3.46 9.47 6.02
C GLU A 164 -3.02 9.39 4.56
N VAL A 165 -3.73 10.07 3.66
CA VAL A 165 -3.40 10.12 2.23
C VAL A 165 -2.06 10.80 2.02
N CYS A 166 -1.87 12.00 2.57
CA CYS A 166 -0.67 12.80 2.30
C CYS A 166 0.60 12.14 2.86
N ILE A 167 0.59 11.64 4.11
CA ILE A 167 1.73 10.91 4.70
C ILE A 167 2.03 9.64 3.92
N THR A 168 1.01 8.91 3.47
CA THR A 168 1.23 7.70 2.65
C THR A 168 1.86 8.03 1.30
N ALA A 169 1.48 9.15 0.67
CA ALA A 169 2.02 9.56 -0.62
C ALA A 169 3.50 10.01 -0.53
N MET A 170 3.86 10.69 0.57
CA MET A 170 5.22 11.20 0.79
C MET A 170 6.26 10.12 1.08
N LEU A 171 5.84 8.93 1.53
CA LEU A 171 6.73 7.87 1.98
C LEU A 171 6.93 6.76 0.94
N ASN A 172 8.17 6.43 0.63
CA ASN A 172 8.56 5.39 -0.32
C ASN A 172 8.67 4.01 0.34
N SER A 173 9.05 2.98 -0.43
CA SER A 173 9.12 1.59 0.04
C SER A 173 10.16 1.32 1.13
N LYS A 174 11.12 2.23 1.34
CA LYS A 174 12.16 2.14 2.39
C LYS A 174 11.60 2.52 3.77
N ALA A 175 10.56 3.35 3.82
CA ALA A 175 9.91 3.74 5.06
C ALA A 175 9.07 2.58 5.65
N LYS A 176 9.65 1.85 6.60
CA LYS A 176 9.03 0.67 7.23
C LYS A 176 8.36 1.02 8.55
N LEU A 177 7.12 1.51 8.49
CA LEU A 177 6.39 1.96 9.68
C LEU A 177 5.42 0.92 10.24
N ASN A 178 5.41 0.77 11.56
CA ASN A 178 4.31 0.13 12.29
C ASN A 178 3.12 1.11 12.46
N ARG A 179 1.98 0.61 12.96
CA ARG A 179 0.75 1.42 13.10
C ARG A 179 0.87 2.58 14.07
N ASN A 180 1.67 2.45 15.12
CA ASN A 180 1.85 3.51 16.09
C ASN A 180 2.77 4.61 15.54
N GLN A 181 3.87 4.23 14.89
CA GLN A 181 4.78 5.16 14.21
C GLN A 181 4.04 5.95 13.12
N TYR A 182 3.30 5.25 12.25
CA TYR A 182 2.46 5.89 11.24
C TYR A 182 1.40 6.83 11.86
N GLY A 183 0.77 6.39 12.96
CA GLY A 183 -0.16 7.22 13.71
C GLY A 183 0.46 8.50 14.29
N ALA A 184 1.69 8.43 14.80
CA ALA A 184 2.42 9.60 15.29
C ALA A 184 2.66 10.64 14.19
N LEU A 185 3.04 10.19 12.98
CA LEU A 185 3.22 11.07 11.83
C LEU A 185 1.92 11.74 11.40
N ILE A 186 0.78 11.04 11.49
CA ILE A 186 -0.53 11.60 11.19
C ILE A 186 -0.93 12.65 12.22
N SER A 187 -0.72 12.39 13.53
CA SER A 187 -0.98 13.39 14.57
C SER A 187 -0.15 14.65 14.38
N TRP A 188 1.10 14.48 13.97
CA TRP A 188 2.01 15.58 13.67
C TRP A 188 1.56 16.37 12.43
N ALA A 189 1.22 15.67 11.33
CA ALA A 189 0.71 16.30 10.11
C ALA A 189 -0.65 16.98 10.31
N PHE A 190 -1.53 16.42 11.15
CA PHE A 190 -2.79 17.06 11.54
C PHE A 190 -2.56 18.42 12.21
N ASN A 191 -1.46 18.55 12.96
CA ASN A 191 -1.11 19.78 13.65
C ASN A 191 -0.37 20.80 12.78
N MET A 192 0.58 20.33 11.96
CA MET A 192 1.50 21.20 11.21
C MET A 192 1.10 21.37 9.75
N GLY A 193 0.17 20.55 9.24
CA GLY A 193 -0.22 20.50 7.83
C GLY A 193 0.70 19.62 6.97
N CYS A 194 0.14 19.11 5.87
CA CYS A 194 0.85 18.22 4.95
C CYS A 194 2.03 18.89 4.23
N GLY A 195 1.96 20.18 3.88
CA GLY A 195 3.07 20.88 3.21
C GLY A 195 4.34 21.00 4.07
N ASN A 196 4.15 21.21 5.38
CA ASN A 196 5.26 21.18 6.34
C ASN A 196 5.82 19.76 6.51
N ALA A 197 4.96 18.74 6.47
CA ALA A 197 5.40 17.36 6.53
C ALA A 197 6.23 16.97 5.31
N GLU A 198 5.79 17.36 4.11
CA GLU A 198 6.43 17.04 2.83
C GLU A 198 7.87 17.58 2.73
N SER A 199 8.09 18.79 3.19
CA SER A 199 9.40 19.48 3.14
C SER A 199 10.32 19.16 4.33
N SER A 200 9.94 18.22 5.19
CA SER A 200 10.67 17.93 6.43
C SER A 200 11.85 16.98 6.24
N ASN A 201 12.90 17.20 7.04
CA ASN A 201 13.98 16.22 7.23
C ASN A 201 13.45 14.87 7.74
N LEU A 202 12.34 14.86 8.50
CA LEU A 202 11.69 13.64 8.97
C LEU A 202 11.32 12.72 7.80
N VAL A 203 10.56 13.24 6.82
CA VAL A 203 10.13 12.48 5.65
C VAL A 203 11.33 12.05 4.81
N GLU A 204 12.30 12.94 4.62
CA GLU A 204 13.54 12.64 3.90
C GLU A 204 14.29 11.45 4.52
N ARG A 205 14.54 11.48 5.83
CA ARG A 205 15.28 10.43 6.56
C ARG A 205 14.55 9.09 6.52
N LEU A 206 13.23 9.08 6.68
CA LEU A 206 12.42 7.86 6.52
C LEU A 206 12.50 7.30 5.09
N ASN A 207 12.50 8.18 4.09
CA ASN A 207 12.65 7.81 2.68
C ASN A 207 14.07 7.33 2.34
N ASN A 208 15.07 7.71 3.11
CA ASN A 208 16.43 7.16 3.04
C ASN A 208 16.54 5.80 3.73
N GLY A 209 15.50 5.36 4.43
CA GLY A 209 15.43 4.04 5.08
C GLY A 209 16.03 4.01 6.47
N GLU A 210 16.23 5.16 7.11
CA GLU A 210 16.65 5.24 8.50
C GLU A 210 15.62 4.62 9.45
N ASP A 211 16.08 4.20 10.64
CA ASP A 211 15.22 3.58 11.65
C ASP A 211 14.11 4.56 12.11
N PRO A 212 12.82 4.20 11.99
CA PRO A 212 11.74 5.12 12.30
C PRO A 212 11.68 5.58 13.76
N ASN A 213 12.10 4.76 14.73
CA ASN A 213 12.11 5.19 16.13
C ASN A 213 13.16 6.30 16.34
N THR A 214 14.33 6.12 15.75
CA THR A 214 15.42 7.10 15.75
C THR A 214 14.97 8.41 15.10
N VAL A 215 14.46 8.34 13.87
CA VAL A 215 14.02 9.53 13.13
C VAL A 215 12.92 10.27 13.88
N VAL A 216 11.86 9.57 14.32
CA VAL A 216 10.74 10.21 15.04
C VAL A 216 11.21 10.87 16.34
N SER A 217 12.10 10.22 17.09
CA SER A 217 12.60 10.75 18.37
C SER A 217 13.47 12.00 18.22
N GLN A 218 14.15 12.18 17.09
CA GLN A 218 15.06 13.31 16.85
C GLN A 218 14.35 14.48 16.15
N GLU A 219 13.47 14.16 15.20
CA GLU A 219 12.87 15.15 14.31
C GLU A 219 11.60 15.78 14.90
N LEU A 220 10.69 15.01 15.50
CA LEU A 220 9.46 15.57 16.04
C LEU A 220 9.71 16.67 17.09
N PRO A 221 10.68 16.56 18.03
CA PRO A 221 10.96 17.62 19.00
C PRO A 221 11.42 18.95 18.40
N GLN A 222 11.79 19.01 17.13
CA GLN A 222 12.14 20.26 16.44
C GLN A 222 10.90 21.10 16.09
N TRP A 223 9.73 20.47 15.97
CA TRP A 223 8.47 21.10 15.57
C TRP A 223 7.68 21.64 16.76
N VAL A 224 8.32 22.52 17.55
CA VAL A 224 7.80 23.09 18.80
C VAL A 224 7.71 24.61 18.82
N TYR A 225 7.92 25.26 17.68
CA TYR A 225 7.91 26.71 17.54
C TYR A 225 6.70 27.19 16.73
N ALA A 226 6.13 28.33 17.10
CA ALA A 226 5.18 29.09 16.29
C ALA A 226 5.52 30.58 16.42
N SER A 227 5.53 31.31 15.30
CA SER A 227 5.93 32.73 15.26
C SER A 227 7.26 33.02 15.97
N GLY A 228 8.23 32.10 15.82
CA GLY A 228 9.55 32.18 16.46
C GLY A 228 9.59 31.83 17.95
N GLN A 229 8.46 31.59 18.60
CA GLN A 229 8.38 31.27 20.02
C GLN A 229 8.22 29.77 20.27
N ARG A 230 8.99 29.25 21.23
CA ARG A 230 8.86 27.86 21.68
C ARG A 230 7.59 27.72 22.52
N LEU A 231 6.65 26.89 22.08
CA LEU A 231 5.35 26.73 22.74
C LEU A 231 5.32 25.46 23.63
N PRO A 232 5.07 25.57 24.94
CA PRO A 232 4.98 24.41 25.84
C PRO A 232 3.93 23.38 25.39
N GLY A 233 2.83 23.82 24.77
CA GLY A 233 1.79 22.95 24.23
C GLY A 233 2.32 22.04 23.11
N LEU A 234 3.09 22.59 22.18
CA LEU A 234 3.70 21.81 21.09
C LEU A 234 4.75 20.85 21.64
N VAL A 235 5.55 21.25 22.62
CA VAL A 235 6.51 20.35 23.29
C VAL A 235 5.81 19.13 23.87
N ARG A 236 4.69 19.32 24.59
CA ARG A 236 3.90 18.20 25.14
C ARG A 236 3.35 17.31 24.03
N ARG A 237 2.87 17.90 22.92
CA ARG A 237 2.34 17.15 21.77
C ARG A 237 3.41 16.30 21.10
N ARG A 238 4.58 16.87 20.79
CA ARG A 238 5.70 16.14 20.17
C ARG A 238 6.18 15.00 21.06
N ASN A 239 6.28 15.21 22.38
CA ASN A 239 6.66 14.15 23.32
C ASN A 239 5.64 12.99 23.30
N ALA A 240 4.34 13.28 23.27
CA ALA A 240 3.30 12.25 23.23
C ALA A 240 3.26 11.49 21.89
N GLU A 241 3.57 12.16 20.78
CA GLU A 241 3.72 11.53 19.47
C GLU A 241 4.94 10.61 19.42
N VAL A 242 6.08 11.04 19.98
CA VAL A 242 7.26 10.19 20.15
C VAL A 242 6.95 8.98 21.03
N GLU A 243 6.27 9.17 22.15
CA GLU A 243 5.86 8.08 23.05
C GLU A 243 4.94 7.08 22.33
N LEU A 244 3.97 7.56 21.54
CA LEU A 244 3.14 6.69 20.72
C LEU A 244 4.01 5.89 19.74
N ALA A 245 4.89 6.54 18.99
CA ALA A 245 5.74 5.88 17.99
C ALA A 245 6.65 4.79 18.59
N GLN A 246 7.17 5.02 19.79
CA GLN A 246 8.03 4.08 20.52
C GLN A 246 7.28 2.86 21.05
N LYS A 247 5.95 2.91 21.20
CA LYS A 247 5.16 1.75 21.64
C LYS A 247 5.18 0.67 20.55
N PRO A 248 5.76 -0.53 20.82
CA PRO A 248 5.88 -1.57 19.81
C PRO A 248 4.51 -2.13 19.43
N THR A 249 4.33 -2.42 18.14
CA THR A 249 3.15 -3.14 17.66
C THR A 249 3.50 -3.99 16.45
N ARG A 250 2.91 -5.20 16.40
CA ARG A 250 3.08 -6.13 15.27
C ARG A 250 2.27 -5.72 14.04
N ARG A 251 1.35 -4.75 14.19
CA ARG A 251 0.54 -4.25 13.09
C ARG A 251 1.40 -3.32 12.23
N ARG A 252 1.77 -3.76 11.03
CA ARG A 252 2.47 -2.93 10.04
C ARG A 252 1.52 -1.91 9.40
N ALA A 253 2.01 -0.72 9.10
CA ALA A 253 1.35 0.30 8.30
C ALA A 253 2.00 0.40 6.91
N LEU A 254 3.32 0.63 6.87
CA LEU A 254 4.10 0.81 5.64
C LEU A 254 5.36 -0.10 5.60
N PRO A 255 5.87 -0.43 4.40
CA PRO A 255 5.22 -0.23 3.11
C PRO A 255 3.94 -1.08 3.00
N LYS A 256 2.97 -0.60 2.21
CA LYS A 256 1.77 -1.39 1.91
C LYS A 256 2.20 -2.68 1.24
N ARG A 257 1.60 -3.82 1.61
CA ARG A 257 1.78 -5.03 0.79
C ARG A 257 1.22 -4.71 -0.58
N SER A 258 2.10 -4.71 -1.57
CA SER A 258 1.68 -4.77 -2.96
C SER A 258 0.83 -6.03 -3.08
N THR A 259 -0.48 -5.89 -3.27
CA THR A 259 -1.36 -7.02 -3.58
C THR A 259 -1.18 -7.46 -5.04
N HIS A 260 0.05 -7.44 -5.56
CA HIS A 260 0.39 -8.31 -6.66
C HIS A 260 0.26 -9.71 -6.08
N GLY A 261 -0.66 -10.51 -6.63
CA GLY A 261 -1.14 -11.77 -6.07
C GLY A 261 -0.06 -12.51 -5.30
N ILE A 262 -0.15 -12.47 -3.97
CA ILE A 262 0.57 -13.42 -3.16
C ILE A 262 -0.16 -14.73 -3.46
N ASN A 263 0.44 -15.58 -4.28
CA ASN A 263 0.08 -17.00 -4.36
C ASN A 263 0.32 -17.57 -2.97
N ILE A 264 -0.71 -17.54 -2.13
CA ILE A 264 -0.71 -18.25 -0.87
C ILE A 264 -0.85 -19.72 -1.25
N LEU A 265 0.27 -20.45 -1.21
CA LEU A 265 0.25 -21.90 -1.13
C LEU A 265 -0.39 -22.27 0.21
N CYS A 266 -1.71 -22.51 0.20
CA CYS A 266 -2.36 -23.20 1.30
C CYS A 266 -1.95 -24.68 1.23
N ALA A 267 -1.17 -25.15 2.19
CA ALA A 267 -1.00 -26.58 2.42
C ALA A 267 -2.11 -27.04 3.37
N SER A 268 -3.09 -27.76 2.85
CA SER A 268 -4.07 -28.48 3.68
C SER A 268 -3.54 -29.91 3.87
N ILE A 269 -3.29 -30.30 5.12
CA ILE A 269 -2.87 -31.67 5.48
C ILE A 269 -4.13 -32.51 5.65
N VAL A 270 -4.32 -33.55 4.83
CA VAL A 270 -5.37 -34.55 5.00
C VAL A 270 -4.69 -35.88 5.36
N THR A 271 -5.03 -36.42 6.53
CA THR A 271 -4.61 -37.75 6.96
C THR A 271 -5.55 -38.79 6.37
N ILE A 272 -5.03 -39.72 5.57
CA ILE A 272 -5.78 -40.86 4.99
C ILE A 272 -5.12 -42.17 5.47
N PRO A 273 -5.88 -43.19 5.88
CA PRO A 273 -5.32 -44.50 6.22
C PRO A 273 -4.75 -45.20 4.99
N TYR A 274 -3.60 -45.84 5.18
CA TYR A 274 -2.69 -46.32 4.15
C TYR A 274 -3.06 -47.71 3.61
N THR A 275 -3.17 -47.87 2.28
CA THR A 275 -3.04 -49.19 1.63
C THR A 275 -2.22 -49.09 0.34
N SER A 276 -1.11 -49.84 0.32
CA SER A 276 -0.15 -50.16 -0.76
C SER A 276 0.95 -49.14 -1.11
N GLN A 277 2.21 -49.57 -0.92
CA GLN A 277 3.47 -48.86 -1.22
C GLN A 277 3.85 -49.02 -2.70
N VAL A 278 4.35 -47.94 -3.32
CA VAL A 278 5.33 -48.01 -4.42
C VAL A 278 6.50 -47.14 -4.00
N SER A 279 7.68 -47.73 -3.82
CA SER A 279 8.90 -47.05 -3.42
C SER A 279 9.62 -46.48 -4.64
N SER A 280 10.04 -45.21 -4.56
CA SER A 280 10.98 -44.58 -5.50
C SER A 280 12.19 -44.06 -4.71
N PRO A 281 13.44 -44.39 -5.11
CA PRO A 281 14.63 -44.11 -4.31
C PRO A 281 15.17 -42.67 -4.39
N GLU A 282 14.55 -41.75 -5.12
CA GLU A 282 15.08 -40.38 -5.32
C GLU A 282 14.52 -39.29 -4.38
N LEU A 283 13.60 -39.60 -3.45
CA LEU A 283 12.89 -38.59 -2.65
C LEU A 283 12.75 -38.90 -1.15
N ASP A 284 13.78 -39.46 -0.49
CA ASP A 284 13.83 -39.65 0.98
C ASP A 284 12.48 -40.12 1.62
N GLY A 285 11.76 -41.02 0.95
CA GLY A 285 10.50 -41.59 1.44
C GLY A 285 9.21 -40.76 1.29
N VAL A 286 9.21 -39.64 0.54
CA VAL A 286 7.98 -38.86 0.26
C VAL A 286 7.37 -39.28 -1.08
N ALA A 287 6.20 -39.90 -1.04
CA ALA A 287 5.40 -40.19 -2.25
C ALA A 287 4.52 -38.99 -2.63
N VAL A 288 4.60 -38.54 -3.88
CA VAL A 288 3.74 -37.49 -4.45
C VAL A 288 2.75 -38.16 -5.40
N LEU A 289 1.45 -38.15 -5.07
CA LEU A 289 0.40 -38.71 -5.92
C LEU A 289 -0.48 -37.59 -6.50
N GLY A 290 0.00 -36.96 -7.57
CA GLY A 290 -0.82 -36.14 -8.48
C GLY A 290 -1.13 -34.69 -8.08
N VAL A 291 -1.49 -33.90 -9.10
CA VAL A 291 -1.99 -32.51 -9.01
C VAL A 291 -3.51 -32.57 -9.15
N LEU A 292 -4.26 -32.02 -8.18
CA LEU A 292 -5.71 -31.89 -8.32
C LEU A 292 -6.04 -30.67 -9.20
N THR A 293 -6.89 -30.87 -10.20
CA THR A 293 -7.48 -29.79 -11.01
C THR A 293 -8.82 -29.36 -10.42
N GLU A 294 -8.98 -28.04 -10.27
CA GLU A 294 -10.14 -27.14 -10.05
C GLU A 294 -11.56 -27.62 -9.64
N SER A 295 -11.93 -28.90 -9.59
CA SER A 295 -13.32 -29.31 -9.29
C SER A 295 -13.68 -29.41 -7.81
N ASP A 296 -12.73 -29.38 -6.88
CA ASP A 296 -12.99 -29.85 -5.50
C ASP A 296 -13.08 -28.73 -4.45
N VAL A 297 -13.10 -27.45 -4.85
CA VAL A 297 -13.24 -26.33 -3.91
C VAL A 297 -14.42 -25.44 -4.31
N ALA A 298 -15.62 -25.83 -3.90
CA ALA A 298 -16.77 -24.94 -3.93
C ALA A 298 -16.66 -23.92 -2.79
N SER A 299 -16.28 -22.67 -3.11
CA SER A 299 -16.62 -21.51 -2.28
C SER A 299 -16.86 -20.28 -3.15
N PRO A 300 -17.88 -19.47 -2.84
CA PRO A 300 -18.35 -18.43 -3.74
C PRO A 300 -17.50 -17.17 -3.62
N GLY A 301 -17.01 -16.69 -4.76
CA GLY A 301 -16.91 -15.26 -5.00
C GLY A 301 -15.60 -14.57 -4.69
N PHE A 302 -14.43 -15.13 -5.04
CA PHE A 302 -13.24 -14.33 -5.37
C PHE A 302 -12.39 -15.11 -6.37
N GLY A 303 -12.09 -14.52 -7.53
CA GLY A 303 -11.28 -15.12 -8.60
C GLY A 303 -9.81 -15.28 -8.20
N LEU A 304 -9.54 -16.25 -7.32
CA LEU A 304 -8.21 -16.71 -6.93
C LEU A 304 -8.03 -18.12 -7.50
N THR A 305 -7.02 -18.30 -8.37
CA THR A 305 -6.60 -19.64 -8.79
C THR A 305 -5.71 -20.22 -7.69
N TYR A 306 -6.11 -21.32 -7.07
CA TYR A 306 -5.33 -22.00 -6.05
C TYR A 306 -4.58 -23.18 -6.69
N HIS A 307 -3.27 -23.27 -6.47
CA HIS A 307 -2.51 -24.49 -6.74
C HIS A 307 -2.16 -25.11 -5.39
N CYS A 308 -2.90 -26.15 -5.00
CA CYS A 308 -2.58 -26.95 -3.81
C CYS A 308 -1.64 -28.09 -4.20
N VAL A 309 -0.56 -28.26 -3.44
CA VAL A 309 0.31 -29.46 -3.51
C VAL A 309 -0.03 -30.34 -2.31
N GLN A 310 -0.43 -31.58 -2.57
CA GLN A 310 -0.76 -32.54 -1.52
C GLN A 310 0.52 -33.28 -1.10
N LEU A 311 0.89 -33.18 0.18
CA LEU A 311 2.02 -33.90 0.78
C LEU A 311 1.48 -34.98 1.72
N ILE A 312 1.87 -36.23 1.49
CA ILE A 312 1.53 -37.36 2.37
C ILE A 312 2.74 -37.64 3.27
N THR A 313 2.52 -37.71 4.59
CA THR A 313 3.53 -38.18 5.55
C THR A 313 3.07 -39.50 6.19
N PRO A 314 4.01 -40.36 6.63
CA PRO A 314 3.66 -41.60 7.34
C PRO A 314 2.88 -41.30 8.63
N ALA A 315 1.92 -42.17 8.96
CA ALA A 315 1.16 -42.07 10.20
C ALA A 315 2.11 -42.11 11.42
N GLY A 316 2.10 -41.04 12.23
CA GLY A 316 2.90 -40.92 13.45
C GLY A 316 3.95 -39.80 13.45
N ALA A 317 4.17 -39.09 12.33
CA ALA A 317 5.08 -37.94 12.28
C ALA A 317 4.34 -36.61 12.52
N SER A 318 4.74 -35.84 13.53
CA SER A 318 4.29 -34.44 13.72
C SER A 318 4.94 -33.52 12.67
N ALA A 319 4.19 -33.19 11.62
CA ALA A 319 4.70 -32.79 10.31
C ALA A 319 4.97 -31.29 10.06
N LEU A 320 5.48 -30.53 11.04
CA LEU A 320 6.02 -29.18 10.78
C LEU A 320 7.45 -28.97 11.30
N ASP A 321 7.93 -29.77 12.25
CA ASP A 321 9.26 -29.61 12.84
C ASP A 321 10.33 -30.53 12.23
N THR A 322 9.96 -31.44 11.32
CA THR A 322 10.84 -32.50 10.80
C THR A 322 11.14 -32.44 9.31
N ILE A 323 10.62 -31.45 8.57
CA ILE A 323 11.06 -31.23 7.18
C ILE A 323 12.18 -30.18 7.23
N PRO A 324 13.45 -30.56 7.00
CA PRO A 324 14.53 -29.60 6.95
C PRO A 324 14.20 -28.52 5.91
N PHE A 325 14.44 -27.25 6.23
CA PHE A 325 14.16 -26.12 5.33
C PHE A 325 14.79 -26.31 3.93
N GLY A 326 15.92 -27.03 3.86
CA GLY A 326 16.58 -27.41 2.60
C GLY A 326 15.78 -28.39 1.73
N THR A 327 15.02 -29.31 2.32
CA THR A 327 14.17 -30.27 1.60
C THR A 327 12.94 -29.58 1.01
N LEU A 328 12.37 -28.62 1.73
CA LEU A 328 11.27 -27.78 1.24
C LEU A 328 11.70 -26.96 0.00
N TRP A 329 12.92 -26.41 0.02
CA TRP A 329 13.49 -25.67 -1.12
C TRP A 329 13.82 -26.57 -2.31
N LYS A 330 14.24 -27.82 -2.10
CA LYS A 330 14.45 -28.79 -3.18
C LYS A 330 13.14 -29.15 -3.88
N ILE A 331 12.06 -29.37 -3.12
CA ILE A 331 10.72 -29.64 -3.66
C ILE A 331 10.24 -28.43 -4.48
N ILE A 332 10.38 -27.21 -3.96
CA ILE A 332 10.03 -25.97 -4.67
C ILE A 332 10.90 -25.78 -5.93
N GLY A 333 12.18 -26.13 -5.86
CA GLY A 333 13.13 -26.06 -6.99
C GLY A 333 12.79 -27.03 -8.12
N HIS A 334 12.35 -28.25 -7.79
CA HIS A 334 11.97 -29.27 -8.76
C HIS A 334 10.71 -28.88 -9.57
N PHE A 335 9.75 -28.20 -8.93
CA PHE A 335 8.60 -27.63 -9.63
C PHE A 335 8.95 -26.41 -10.49
N LYS A 336 9.98 -25.63 -10.12
CA LYS A 336 10.51 -24.55 -10.98
C LYS A 336 11.19 -25.07 -12.25
N SER A 337 11.93 -26.18 -12.18
CA SER A 337 12.62 -26.75 -13.36
C SER A 337 11.67 -27.38 -14.38
N LEU A 338 10.50 -27.86 -13.94
CA LEU A 338 9.43 -28.35 -14.82
C LEU A 338 8.72 -27.23 -15.60
N TRP A 339 9.03 -25.96 -15.31
CA TRP A 339 8.37 -24.78 -15.88
C TRP A 339 9.33 -23.76 -16.51
N THR A 340 10.61 -24.09 -16.67
CA THR A 340 11.56 -23.31 -17.49
C THR A 340 11.66 -23.90 -18.90
N PRO A 341 11.34 -23.17 -19.98
CA PRO A 341 11.61 -23.65 -21.33
C PRO A 341 13.13 -23.70 -21.54
N GLY A 342 13.64 -24.88 -21.94
CA GLY A 342 15.04 -25.04 -22.34
C GLY A 342 15.37 -24.30 -23.63
N PRO A 343 16.65 -23.99 -23.90
CA PRO A 343 17.06 -23.26 -25.10
C PRO A 343 16.87 -24.12 -26.35
N SER A 344 16.19 -23.56 -27.35
CA SER A 344 16.01 -24.14 -28.68
C SER A 344 17.38 -24.31 -29.35
N LEU A 345 17.84 -25.55 -29.50
CA LEU A 345 18.95 -25.87 -30.39
C LEU A 345 18.46 -25.81 -31.84
N ILE A 346 19.09 -24.92 -32.60
CA ILE A 346 19.09 -24.87 -34.07
C ILE A 346 19.92 -26.05 -34.61
N THR A 347 19.62 -26.47 -35.86
CA THR A 347 20.23 -27.50 -36.74
C THR A 347 19.44 -28.82 -36.78
N SER A 348 19.11 -29.41 -37.94
CA SER A 348 19.36 -29.12 -39.36
C SER A 348 18.19 -29.64 -40.18
#